data_AF-A0ABD2P672-F1
#
_entry.id   AF-A0ABD2P672-F1
#
_cell.length_a   1.000
_cell.length_b   1.000
_cell.length_c   1.000
_cell.angle_alpha   90.00
_cell.angle_beta   90.00
_cell.angle_gamma   90.00
#
_symmetry.space_group_name_H-M   'P 1'
#
loop_
_entity.id
_entity.type
_entity.pdbx_description
1 polymer ?
#
loop_
_entity_poly.entity_id
_entity_poly.type
_entity_poly.pdbx_seq_one_letter_code
_entity_poly.pdbx_strand_id
1 'polypeptide(L)'
;MSASHDNRPELYEEVKLYHNAREREKYDNMADLYAVINTLQQLEKAYIRDCVTPKEYTGACSKLLVQYKSAFRQVKEEFPTVEAFVRKYRLDCPAALERIKEDRPITIKDDKEIQANVLQILFLYSLLLWIVCV
;
A
#
# COMPACT_ATOMS: atom_id res chain seq x y z
N MET A 1 -24.94 3.58 -46.32
CA MET A 1 -24.67 4.16 -44.99
C MET A 1 -23.19 3.98 -44.73
N SER A 2 -22.39 5.02 -44.93
CA SER A 2 -20.94 4.98 -44.78
C SER A 2 -20.58 4.94 -43.30
N ALA A 3 -19.91 3.87 -42.87
CA ALA A 3 -19.29 3.79 -41.55
C ALA A 3 -18.15 4.82 -41.50
N SER A 4 -18.38 5.94 -40.82
CA SER A 4 -17.32 6.85 -40.43
C SER A 4 -16.40 6.09 -39.48
N HIS A 5 -15.25 5.64 -39.98
CA HIS A 5 -14.21 5.08 -39.13
C HIS A 5 -13.62 6.26 -38.37
N ASP A 6 -14.15 6.50 -37.17
CA ASP A 6 -13.65 7.53 -36.25
C ASP A 6 -12.19 7.18 -35.94
N ASN A 7 -11.26 7.93 -36.53
CA ASN A 7 -9.84 7.69 -36.39
C ASN A 7 -9.44 8.26 -35.03
N ARG A 8 -9.39 7.38 -34.02
CA ARG A 8 -9.01 7.72 -32.64
C ARG A 8 -7.52 7.42 -32.43
N PRO A 9 -6.61 8.37 -32.72
CA PRO A 9 -5.16 8.16 -32.61
C PRO A 9 -4.71 7.80 -31.19
N GLU A 10 -5.44 8.27 -30.18
CA GLU A 10 -5.23 7.95 -28.76
C GLU A 10 -5.31 6.46 -28.40
N LEU A 11 -5.88 5.61 -29.26
CA LEU A 11 -5.88 4.16 -29.08
C LEU A 11 -4.57 3.48 -29.52
N TYR A 12 -3.77 4.14 -30.35
CA TYR A 12 -2.55 3.59 -30.94
C TYR A 12 -1.28 4.09 -30.23
N GLU A 13 -1.44 4.95 -29.22
CA GLU A 13 -0.35 5.47 -28.40
C GLU A 13 -0.31 4.79 -27.03
N GLU A 14 0.89 4.41 -26.59
CA GLU A 14 1.09 3.87 -25.24
C GLU A 14 0.89 4.96 -24.19
N VAL A 15 -0.07 4.74 -23.29
CA VAL A 15 -0.34 5.65 -22.18
C VAL A 15 0.77 5.51 -21.14
N LYS A 16 1.52 6.60 -20.93
CA LYS A 16 2.56 6.66 -19.90
C LYS A 16 1.97 7.10 -18.58
N LEU A 17 2.44 6.49 -17.48
CA LEU A 17 2.00 6.85 -16.14
C LEU A 17 2.45 8.27 -15.74
N TYR A 18 3.62 8.70 -16.20
CA TYR A 18 4.18 10.03 -15.93
C TYR A 18 4.83 10.63 -17.17
N HIS A 19 4.82 11.96 -17.26
CA HIS A 19 5.48 12.71 -18.33
C HIS A 19 6.65 13.57 -17.81
N ASN A 20 6.77 13.72 -16.49
CA ASN A 20 7.84 14.48 -15.85
C ASN A 20 8.33 13.82 -14.55
N ALA A 21 9.53 14.22 -14.08
CA ALA A 21 10.16 13.63 -12.89
C ALA A 21 9.35 13.86 -11.60
N ARG A 22 8.63 14.99 -11.51
CA ARG A 22 7.80 15.33 -10.36
C ARG A 22 6.56 14.44 -10.25
N GLU A 23 5.91 14.14 -11.38
CA GLU A 23 4.81 13.20 -11.47
C GLU A 23 5.27 11.79 -11.11
N ARG A 24 6.45 11.38 -11.60
CA ARG A 24 7.03 10.09 -11.23
C ARG A 24 7.19 9.95 -9.72
N GLU A 25 7.80 10.93 -9.06
CA GLU A 25 7.95 10.94 -7.60
C GLU A 25 6.59 10.92 -6.87
N LYS A 26 5.60 11.65 -7.40
CA LYS A 26 4.24 11.65 -6.87
C LYS A 26 3.60 10.25 -6.94
N TYR A 27 3.74 9.55 -8.06
CA TYR A 27 3.26 8.17 -8.19
C TYR A 27 4.05 7.18 -7.33
N ASP A 28 5.36 7.35 -7.22
CA ASP A 28 6.21 6.54 -6.34
C ASP A 28 5.74 6.68 -4.86
N ASN A 29 5.47 7.90 -4.40
CA ASN A 29 4.96 8.16 -3.05
C ASN A 29 3.58 7.55 -2.80
N MET A 30 2.68 7.62 -3.80
CA MET A 30 1.38 6.97 -3.73
C MET A 30 1.50 5.45 -3.74
N ALA A 31 2.42 4.88 -4.52
CA ALA A 31 2.69 3.46 -4.58
C ALA A 31 3.23 2.94 -3.24
N ASP A 32 4.13 3.69 -2.59
CA ASP A 32 4.64 3.36 -1.26
C ASP A 32 3.52 3.36 -0.21
N LEU A 33 2.63 4.37 -0.22
CA LEU A 33 1.49 4.38 0.69
C LEU A 33 0.55 3.19 0.46
N TYR A 34 0.25 2.87 -0.81
CA TYR A 34 -0.56 1.71 -1.18
C TYR A 34 0.07 0.42 -0.67
N ALA A 35 1.37 0.24 -0.89
CA ALA A 35 2.11 -0.95 -0.49
C ALA A 35 2.07 -1.14 1.03
N VAL A 36 2.28 -0.07 1.81
CA VAL A 36 2.24 -0.14 3.28
C VAL A 36 0.84 -0.50 3.79
N ILE A 37 -0.21 0.14 3.28
CA ILE A 37 -1.60 -0.15 3.70
C ILE A 37 -1.97 -1.60 3.37
N ASN A 38 -1.66 -2.07 2.16
CA ASN A 38 -1.94 -3.44 1.76
C ASN A 38 -1.14 -4.45 2.60
N THR A 39 0.13 -4.14 2.91
CA THR A 39 0.96 -5.00 3.77
C THR A 39 0.40 -5.10 5.18
N LEU A 40 -0.08 -4.00 5.75
CA LEU A 40 -0.75 -4.01 7.06
C LEU A 40 -2.01 -4.90 7.03
N GLN A 41 -2.80 -4.81 5.96
CA GLN A 41 -4.00 -5.64 5.78
C GLN A 41 -3.66 -7.14 5.68
N GLN A 42 -2.57 -7.50 5.01
CA GLN A 42 -2.11 -8.90 4.92
C GLN A 42 -1.53 -9.38 6.24
N LEU A 43 -0.83 -8.52 6.99
CA LEU A 43 -0.32 -8.85 8.32
C LEU A 43 -1.47 -9.22 9.28
N GLU A 44 -2.54 -8.42 9.32
CA GLU A 44 -3.74 -8.71 10.12
C GLU A 44 -4.37 -10.07 9.72
N LYS A 45 -4.51 -10.32 8.41
CA LYS A 45 -5.04 -11.59 7.90
C LYS A 45 -4.14 -12.79 8.23
N ALA A 46 -2.82 -12.60 8.23
CA ALA A 46 -1.87 -13.64 8.57
C ALA A 46 -1.91 -13.96 10.07
N TYR A 47 -2.10 -12.94 10.92
CA TYR A 47 -2.27 -13.12 12.36
C TYR A 47 -3.55 -13.90 12.69
N ILE A 48 -4.68 -13.58 12.05
CA ILE A 48 -5.95 -14.32 12.23
C ILE A 48 -5.83 -15.80 11.81
N ARG A 49 -4.93 -16.11 10.87
CA ARG A 49 -4.68 -17.48 10.39
C ARG A 49 -3.57 -18.20 11.17
N ASP A 50 -3.14 -17.66 12.31
CA ASP A 50 -2.04 -18.18 13.14
C ASP A 50 -0.74 -18.41 12.35
N CYS A 51 -0.53 -17.68 11.25
CA CYS A 51 0.67 -17.78 10.41
C CYS A 51 1.84 -16.97 10.95
N VAL A 52 1.61 -16.08 11.92
CA VAL A 52 2.58 -15.16 12.50
C VAL A 52 2.42 -15.17 14.01
N THR A 53 3.53 -15.26 14.74
CA THR A 53 3.46 -15.25 16.20
C THR A 53 3.09 -13.86 16.74
N PRO A 54 2.44 -13.76 17.92
CA PRO A 54 2.05 -12.47 18.49
C PRO A 54 3.23 -11.48 18.66
N LYS A 55 4.43 -11.99 18.94
CA LYS A 55 5.64 -11.18 19.07
C LYS A 55 6.08 -10.58 17.74
N GLU A 56 6.13 -11.39 16.69
CA GLU A 56 6.50 -10.95 15.34
C GLU A 56 5.46 -9.96 14.78
N TYR A 57 4.17 -10.26 14.98
CA TYR A 57 3.08 -9.37 14.61
C TYR A 57 3.23 -7.98 15.24
N THR A 58 3.48 -7.91 16.56
CA THR A 58 3.59 -6.62 17.27
C THR A 58 4.76 -5.79 16.74
N GLY A 59 5.91 -6.44 16.50
CA GLY A 59 7.09 -5.77 15.93
C GLY A 59 6.88 -5.29 14.50
N ALA A 60 6.28 -6.12 13.66
CA ALA A 60 5.98 -5.79 12.27
C ALA A 60 4.92 -4.69 12.15
N CYS A 61 3.83 -4.79 12.92
CA CYS A 61 2.74 -3.83 12.94
C CYS A 61 3.23 -2.44 13.38
N SER A 62 4.05 -2.37 14.43
CA SER A 62 4.63 -1.10 14.90
C SER A 62 5.48 -0.42 13.83
N LYS A 63 6.33 -1.18 13.13
CA LYS A 63 7.16 -0.66 12.03
C LYS A 63 6.30 -0.18 10.85
N LEU A 64 5.30 -0.95 10.44
CA LEU A 64 4.39 -0.60 9.36
C LEU A 64 3.58 0.66 9.67
N LEU A 65 3.14 0.85 10.92
CA LEU A 65 2.42 2.07 11.33
C LEU A 65 3.32 3.32 11.24
N VAL A 66 4.60 3.20 11.61
CA VAL A 66 5.56 4.31 11.45
C VAL A 66 5.80 4.62 9.97
N GLN A 67 5.98 3.58 9.14
CA GLN A 67 6.13 3.74 7.69
C GLN A 67 4.89 4.38 7.06
N TYR A 68 3.70 3.95 7.46
CA TYR A 68 2.43 4.51 7.03
C TYR A 68 2.36 6.02 7.33
N LYS A 69 2.71 6.45 8.54
CA LYS A 69 2.73 7.88 8.91
C LYS A 69 3.71 8.68 8.06
N SER A 70 4.83 8.08 7.66
CA SER A 70 5.81 8.73 6.78
C SER A 70 5.29 8.82 5.35
N ALA A 71 4.78 7.73 4.80
CA ALA A 71 4.21 7.67 3.44
C ALA A 71 2.99 8.59 3.31
N PHE A 72 2.07 8.55 4.27
CA PHE A 72 0.85 9.37 4.25
C PHE A 72 1.16 10.87 4.29
N ARG A 73 2.23 11.29 4.98
CA ARG A 73 2.66 12.70 4.99
C ARG A 73 3.05 13.20 3.60
N GLN A 74 3.65 12.34 2.77
CA GLN A 74 4.07 12.69 1.41
C GLN A 74 2.88 12.79 0.44
N VAL A 75 1.80 12.05 0.72
CA VAL A 75 0.60 11.96 -0.14
C VAL A 75 -0.53 12.90 0.34
N LYS A 76 -0.36 13.53 1.51
CA LYS A 76 -1.39 14.35 2.20
C LYS A 76 -1.88 15.54 1.38
N GLU A 77 -1.04 16.10 0.50
CA GLU A 77 -1.42 17.23 -0.36
C GLU A 77 -2.53 16.86 -1.35
N GLU A 78 -2.54 15.60 -1.83
CA GLU A 78 -3.54 15.12 -2.79
C GLU A 78 -4.70 14.39 -2.10
N PHE A 79 -4.41 13.68 -1.01
CA PHE A 79 -5.40 12.92 -0.25
C PHE A 79 -5.46 13.42 1.19
N PRO A 80 -6.51 14.18 1.58
CA PRO A 80 -6.61 14.74 2.92
C PRO A 80 -6.83 13.67 4.00
N THR A 81 -7.41 12.53 3.64
CA THR A 81 -7.65 11.40 4.55
C THR A 81 -7.27 10.07 3.88
N VAL A 82 -6.92 9.08 4.71
CA VAL A 82 -6.58 7.73 4.23
C VAL A 82 -7.77 7.03 3.58
N GLU A 83 -8.99 7.30 4.06
CA GLU A 83 -10.23 6.77 3.48
C GLU A 83 -10.45 7.27 2.05
N ALA A 84 -10.06 8.51 1.74
CA ALA A 84 -10.14 9.05 0.39
C ALA A 84 -9.17 8.30 -0.54
N PHE A 85 -7.95 8.01 -0.07
CA PHE A 85 -6.95 7.24 -0.80
C PHE A 85 -7.43 5.80 -1.08
N VAL A 86 -7.88 5.11 -0.03
CA VAL A 86 -8.37 3.72 -0.10
C VAL A 86 -9.57 3.62 -1.06
N ARG A 87 -10.49 4.58 -1.02
CA ARG A 87 -11.64 4.62 -1.93
C ARG A 87 -11.24 4.88 -3.38
N LYS A 88 -10.30 5.81 -3.61
CA LYS A 88 -9.83 6.16 -4.96
C LYS A 88 -9.18 4.97 -5.66
N TYR A 89 -8.35 4.21 -4.93
CA TYR A 89 -7.62 3.06 -5.45
C TYR A 89 -8.34 1.71 -5.22
N ARG A 90 -9.60 1.74 -4.74
CA ARG A 90 -10.42 0.55 -4.49
C ARG A 90 -9.73 -0.51 -3.62
N LEU A 91 -8.96 -0.04 -2.63
CA LEU A 91 -8.33 -0.89 -1.63
C LEU A 91 -9.41 -1.43 -0.69
N ASP A 92 -9.58 -2.75 -0.63
CA ASP A 92 -10.45 -3.39 0.37
C ASP A 92 -9.62 -3.77 1.60
N CYS A 93 -9.44 -2.82 2.51
CA CYS A 93 -8.54 -2.92 3.66
C CYS A 93 -9.19 -2.53 5.00
N PRO A 94 -10.31 -3.17 5.40
CA PRO A 94 -11.03 -2.79 6.62
C PRO A 94 -10.21 -2.98 7.89
N ALA A 95 -9.42 -4.06 7.99
CA ALA A 95 -8.61 -4.32 9.19
C ALA A 95 -7.43 -3.33 9.31
N ALA A 96 -6.80 -2.99 8.18
CA ALA A 96 -5.73 -1.99 8.17
C ALA A 96 -6.25 -0.60 8.57
N LEU A 97 -7.44 -0.21 8.08
CA LEU A 97 -8.05 1.07 8.44
C LEU A 97 -8.36 1.17 9.94
N GLU A 98 -8.90 0.11 10.55
CA GLU A 98 -9.13 0.10 11.99
C GLU A 98 -7.81 0.21 12.78
N ARG A 99 -6.77 -0.52 12.36
CA ARG A 99 -5.43 -0.42 12.97
C ARG A 99 -4.81 0.98 12.85
N ILE A 100 -5.00 1.62 11.70
CA ILE A 100 -4.53 3.00 11.46
C ILE A 100 -5.28 4.00 12.34
N LYS A 101 -6.59 3.82 12.55
CA LYS A 101 -7.40 4.69 13.44
C LYS A 101 -7.02 4.53 14.90
N GLU A 102 -6.70 3.31 15.34
CA GLU A 102 -6.28 3.03 16.73
C GLU A 102 -4.87 3.57 17.04
N ASP A 103 -4.04 3.73 16.01
CA ASP A 103 -2.64 4.19 16.08
C ASP A 103 -1.73 3.36 17.01
N ARG A 104 -2.19 2.17 17.40
CA ARG A 104 -1.47 1.25 18.29
C ARG A 104 -1.63 -0.20 17.81
N PRO A 105 -0.59 -1.04 17.93
CA PRO A 105 -0.74 -2.48 17.83
C PRO A 105 -1.67 -2.99 18.95
N ILE A 106 -2.38 -4.11 18.74
CA ILE A 106 -3.03 -4.83 19.86
C ILE A 106 -1.92 -5.17 20.87
N THR A 107 -1.96 -4.52 22.02
CA THR A 107 -0.88 -4.56 23.02
C THR A 107 -0.81 -5.92 23.72
N ILE A 108 0.28 -6.66 23.49
CA ILE A 108 0.85 -7.58 24.48
C ILE A 108 2.21 -7.02 24.88
N LYS A 109 2.43 -6.89 26.19
CA LYS A 109 3.58 -6.19 26.82
C LYS A 109 4.93 -6.66 26.27
N ASP A 110 5.79 -5.67 26.05
CA ASP A 110 7.15 -5.75 25.51
C ASP A 110 8.04 -6.80 26.17
N ASP A 111 8.80 -7.53 25.35
CA ASP A 111 10.19 -7.90 25.67
C ASP A 111 10.98 -8.22 24.38
N LYS A 112 11.96 -7.35 24.13
CA LYS A 112 13.16 -7.36 23.27
C LYS A 112 13.19 -8.18 21.95
N GLU A 113 13.53 -7.43 20.90
CA GLU A 113 14.12 -7.77 19.58
C GLU A 113 14.28 -9.24 19.18
N ILE A 114 13.61 -9.61 18.09
CA ILE A 114 14.12 -10.55 17.08
C ILE A 114 13.78 -9.98 15.69
N GLN A 115 14.80 -9.81 14.84
CA GLN A 115 14.64 -9.50 13.42
C GLN A 115 14.36 -10.78 12.64
N ALA A 116 13.11 -10.98 12.21
CA ALA A 116 12.71 -11.95 11.19
C ALA A 116 11.40 -11.39 10.59
N ASN A 117 11.16 -11.25 9.28
CA ASN A 117 11.89 -11.59 8.07
C ASN A 117 11.59 -10.49 7.03
N VAL A 118 12.61 -9.79 6.54
CA VAL A 118 12.52 -8.87 5.38
C VAL A 118 12.05 -9.61 4.11
N LEU A 119 12.21 -10.95 4.09
CA LEU A 119 11.88 -11.82 2.96
C LEU A 119 10.38 -11.88 2.62
N GLN A 120 9.47 -11.70 3.59
CA GLN A 120 8.03 -11.75 3.31
C GLN A 120 7.50 -10.39 2.82
N ILE A 121 8.15 -9.29 3.23
CA ILE A 121 7.90 -7.93 2.73
C ILE A 121 8.36 -7.82 1.27
N LEU A 122 9.49 -8.45 0.90
CA LEU A 122 9.95 -8.54 -0.49
C LEU A 122 9.01 -9.37 -1.37
N PHE A 123 8.40 -10.44 -0.83
CA PHE A 123 7.44 -11.26 -1.58
C PHE A 123 6.18 -10.47 -1.94
N LEU A 124 5.72 -9.59 -1.03
CA LEU A 124 4.62 -8.67 -1.30
C LEU A 124 5.04 -7.52 -2.23
N TYR A 125 6.22 -6.92 -2.04
CA TYR A 125 6.75 -5.88 -2.94
C TYR A 125 6.93 -6.39 -4.38
N SER A 126 7.43 -7.62 -4.57
CA SER A 126 7.61 -8.23 -5.89
C SER A 126 6.28 -8.61 -6.55
N LEU A 127 5.28 -9.07 -5.78
CA LEU A 127 3.95 -9.38 -6.31
C LEU A 127 3.19 -8.10 -6.68
N LEU A 128 3.39 -7.01 -5.93
CA LEU A 128 2.74 -5.72 -6.16
C LEU A 128 3.39 -4.96 -7.33
N LEU A 129 4.72 -5.00 -7.48
CA LEU A 129 5.40 -4.50 -8.69
C LEU A 129 4.96 -5.29 -9.94
N TRP A 130 4.72 -6.59 -9.82
CA TRP A 130 4.24 -7.39 -10.96
C TRP A 130 2.79 -7.08 -11.35
N ILE A 131 1.95 -6.65 -10.41
CA ILE A 131 0.55 -6.25 -10.67
C ILE A 131 0.44 -4.79 -11.14
N VAL A 132 1.37 -3.92 -10.75
CA VAL A 132 1.34 -2.48 -11.12
C VAL A 132 2.13 -2.20 -12.39
N CYS A 133 3.08 -3.06 -12.79
CA CYS A 133 3.91 -2.91 -14.00
C CYS A 133 3.62 -3.92 -15.14
N VAL A 134 2.56 -4.74 -15.04
CA VAL A 134 2.04 -5.61 -16.13
C VAL A 134 0.58 -5.29 -16.35
#